data_AF-A0A959C7W0-F1
#
_entry.id   AF-A0A959C7W0-F1
#
_cell.length_a   1.000
_cell.length_b   1.000
_cell.length_c   1.000
_cell.angle_alpha   90.00
_cell.angle_beta   90.00
_cell.angle_gamma   90.00
#
_symmetry.space_group_name_H-M   'P 1'
#
loop_
_entity.id
_entity.type
_entity.pdbx_description
1 polymer ?
#
loop_
_entity_poly.entity_id
_entity_poly.type
_entity_poly.pdbx_seq_one_letter_code
_entity_poly.pdbx_strand_id
1 'polypeptide(L)' 'TLSGYIQDAETGERLIGASIRSMSEKGVGAVSNEFGFFSLKVNEGEQRMQVSFIGYRNENLNVLMT' A
#
# COMPACT_ATOMS: atom_id res chain seq x y z
N THR A 1 3.78 9.37 8.19
CA THR A 1 3.41 7.94 8.12
C THR A 1 2.23 7.78 7.18
N LEU A 2 2.31 6.86 6.22
CA LEU A 2 1.19 6.51 5.35
C LEU A 2 0.48 5.28 5.92
N SER A 3 -0.81 5.39 6.17
CA SER A 3 -1.61 4.28 6.68
C SER A 3 -3.00 4.29 6.05
N GLY A 4 -3.61 3.12 5.94
CA GLY A 4 -4.91 2.98 5.34
C GLY A 4 -5.31 1.53 5.24
N TYR A 5 -6.27 1.25 4.36
CA TYR A 5 -6.75 -0.10 4.10
C TYR A 5 -6.55 -0.46 2.64
N ILE A 6 -6.17 -1.70 2.39
CA ILE A 6 -6.19 -2.29 1.05
C ILE A 6 -7.46 -3.13 0.95
N GLN A 7 -8.24 -2.86 -0.09
CA GLN A 7 -9.49 -3.56 -0.34
C GLN A 7 -9.66 -3.83 -1.84
N ASP A 8 -10.45 -4.84 -2.16
CA ASP A 8 -10.94 -5.08 -3.49
C ASP A 8 -11.78 -3.89 -3.98
N ALA A 9 -11.54 -3.45 -5.22
CA ALA A 9 -12.14 -2.23 -5.75
C ALA A 9 -13.62 -2.40 -6.15
N GLU A 10 -14.05 -3.62 -6.46
CA GLU A 10 -15.42 -3.92 -6.90
C GLU A 10 -16.32 -4.27 -5.71
N THR A 11 -15.82 -5.09 -4.79
CA THR A 11 -16.58 -5.65 -3.67
C THR A 11 -16.37 -4.91 -2.35
N GLY A 12 -15.25 -4.21 -2.19
CA GLY A 12 -14.85 -3.59 -0.93
C GLY A 12 -14.30 -4.56 0.13
N GLU A 13 -14.08 -5.82 -0.22
CA GLU A 13 -13.49 -6.82 0.68
C GLU A 13 -12.09 -6.39 1.15
N ARG A 14 -11.80 -6.55 2.45
CA ARG A 14 -10.48 -6.24 3.03
C ARG A 14 -9.45 -7.29 2.62
N LEU A 15 -8.36 -6.87 2.00
CA LEU A 15 -7.33 -7.79 1.51
C LEU A 15 -6.26 -8.01 2.58
N ILE A 16 -6.22 -9.23 3.13
CA ILE A 16 -5.22 -9.67 4.11
C ILE A 16 -3.94 -10.09 3.39
N GLY A 17 -2.77 -9.63 3.84
CA GLY A 17 -1.50 -10.01 3.21
C GLY A 17 -1.18 -9.27 1.92
N ALA A 18 -1.95 -8.23 1.57
CA ALA A 18 -1.62 -7.34 0.46
C ALA A 18 -0.41 -6.48 0.82
N SER A 19 0.48 -6.29 -0.16
CA SER A 19 1.71 -5.52 0.02
C SER A 19 1.53 -4.11 -0.51
N ILE A 20 2.10 -3.13 0.20
CA ILE A 20 2.32 -1.76 -0.28
C ILE A 20 3.80 -1.42 -0.14
N ARG A 21 4.43 -0.91 -1.20
CA ARG A 21 5.86 -0.56 -1.19
C ARG A 21 6.13 0.77 -1.85
N SER A 22 7.16 1.47 -1.38
CA SER A 22 7.72 2.62 -2.10
C SER A 22 8.50 2.11 -3.31
N MET A 23 8.26 2.73 -4.46
CA MET A 23 9.02 2.52 -5.69
C MET A 23 10.22 3.48 -5.77
N SER A 24 10.24 4.52 -4.93
CA SER A 24 11.33 5.49 -4.82
C SER A 24 12.38 5.04 -3.79
N GLU A 25 11.96 4.32 -2.74
CA GLU A 25 12.82 3.92 -1.62
C GLU A 25 12.95 2.39 -1.54
N LYS A 26 14.17 1.87 -1.76
CA LYS A 26 14.42 0.43 -1.74
C LYS A 26 14.24 -0.15 -0.34
N GLY A 27 13.47 -1.22 -0.24
CA GLY A 27 13.24 -1.94 1.02
C GLY A 27 12.16 -1.32 1.92
N VAL A 28 11.52 -0.24 1.48
CA VAL A 28 10.43 0.40 2.22
C VAL A 28 9.10 -0.17 1.75
N GLY A 29 8.45 -0.94 2.62
CA GLY A 29 7.13 -1.50 2.36
C GLY A 29 6.49 -2.07 3.62
N ALA A 30 5.19 -2.34 3.53
CA ALA A 30 4.39 -2.94 4.58
C ALA A 30 3.42 -3.98 3.97
N VAL A 31 2.94 -4.87 4.82
CA VAL A 31 1.91 -5.86 4.49
C VAL A 31 0.67 -5.55 5.33
N SER A 32 -0.52 -5.69 4.74
CA SER A 32 -1.78 -5.51 5.44
C SER A 32 -2.05 -6.64 6.44
N ASN A 33 -2.68 -6.29 7.56
CA ASN A 33 -3.13 -7.25 8.58
C ASN A 33 -4.46 -7.94 8.19
N GLU A 34 -5.02 -8.71 9.12
CA GLU A 34 -6.28 -9.45 8.95
C GLU A 34 -7.53 -8.57 8.69
N PHE A 35 -7.43 -7.26 8.95
CA PHE A 35 -8.48 -6.28 8.66
C PHE A 35 -8.19 -5.48 7.38
N GLY A 36 -7.16 -5.87 6.61
CA GLY A 36 -6.68 -5.14 5.43
C GLY A 36 -5.96 -3.84 5.74
N PHE A 37 -5.70 -3.53 7.02
CA PHE A 37 -5.03 -2.30 7.44
C PHE A 37 -3.52 -2.41 7.27
N PHE A 38 -2.87 -1.35 6.80
CA PHE A 38 -1.42 -1.20 6.74
C PHE A 38 -0.96 0.12 7.40
N SER A 39 0.29 0.14 7.85
CA SER A 39 0.97 1.36 8.29
C SER A 39 2.43 1.31 7.85
N LEU A 40 2.88 2.34 7.14
CA LEU A 40 4.19 2.41 6.54
C LEU A 40 4.84 3.76 6.84
N LYS A 41 6.04 3.71 7.43
CA LYS A 41 6.90 4.89 7.55
C LYS A 41 7.55 5.14 6.19
N VAL A 42 7.37 6.35 5.70
CA VAL A 42 7.96 6.89 4.46
C VAL A 42 8.40 8.32 4.74
N ASN A 43 9.36 8.82 3.98
CA ASN A 43 9.82 10.20 4.10
C ASN A 43 8.79 11.18 3.52
N GLU A 44 8.89 12.44 3.94
CA GLU A 44 8.15 13.56 3.34
C GLU A 44 8.46 13.71 1.85
N GLY A 45 7.56 14.35 1.11
CA GLY A 45 7.66 14.57 -0.32
C GLY A 45 6.83 13.58 -1.16
N GLU A 46 7.07 13.61 -2.47
CA GLU A 46 6.35 12.76 -3.42
C GLU A 46 6.82 11.31 -3.33
N GLN A 47 5.87 10.43 -2.99
CA GLN A 47 6.10 9.00 -2.89
C GLN A 47 5.32 8.29 -3.99
N ARG A 48 6.04 7.53 -4.83
CA ARG A 48 5.42 6.59 -5.77
C ARG A 48 5.26 5.26 -5.07
N MET A 49 4.04 4.85 -4.82
CA MET A 49 3.72 3.63 -4.12
C MET A 49 3.14 2.60 -5.10
N GLN A 50 3.40 1.33 -4.83
CA GLN A 50 2.78 0.23 -5.54
C GLN A 50 2.13 -0.72 -4.54
N VAL A 51 0.87 -1.05 -4.81
CA VAL A 51 0.10 -2.07 -4.11
C VAL A 51 0.07 -3.33 -4.97
N SER A 52 0.24 -4.50 -4.33
CA SER A 52 0.21 -5.80 -5.01
C SER A 52 -0.39 -6.86 -4.11
N PHE A 53 -1.17 -7.76 -4.72
CA PHE A 53 -1.73 -8.94 -4.06
C PHE A 53 -1.83 -10.09 -5.07
N ILE A 54 -1.70 -11.33 -4.61
CA ILE A 54 -1.70 -12.50 -5.50
C ILE A 54 -3.05 -12.58 -6.22
N GLY A 55 -3.02 -12.74 -7.55
CA GLY A 55 -4.23 -12.78 -8.37
C GLY A 55 -4.76 -11.39 -8.78
N TYR A 56 -4.16 -10.31 -8.28
CA TYR A 56 -4.55 -8.94 -8.63
C TYR A 56 -3.52 -8.29 -9.54
N ARG A 57 -3.99 -7.34 -10.35
CA ARG A 57 -3.11 -6.40 -11.05
C ARG A 57 -2.53 -5.41 -10.03
N ASN A 58 -1.25 -5.09 -10.17
CA ASN A 58 -0.62 -4.08 -9.34
C ASN A 58 -1.27 -2.70 -9.56
N GLU A 59 -1.50 -1.98 -8.48
CA GLU A 59 -2.01 -0.62 -8.49
C GLU A 59 -0.88 0.34 -8.11
N ASN A 60 -0.69 1.42 -8.88
CA ASN A 60 0.33 2.43 -8.61
C ASN A 60 -0.33 3.74 -8.20
N LEU A 61 0.17 4.36 -7.15
CA LEU A 61 -0.37 5.60 -6.60
C LEU A 61 0.75 6.59 -6.28
N ASN A 62 0.52 7.86 -6.60
CA ASN A 62 1.40 8.95 -6.21
C ASN A 62 0.78 9.66 -5.00
N VAL A 63 1.53 9.77 -3.91
CA VAL A 63 1.07 10.39 -2.66
C VAL A 63 2.07 11.46 -2.25
N LEU A 64 1.57 12.65 -1.93
CA LEU A 64 2.38 13.70 -1.34
C LEU A 64 2.34 13.55 0.19
N MET A 65 3.48 13.23 0.78
CA MET A 65 3.65 13.14 2.23
C MET A 65 4.09 14.50 2.77
N THR A 66 3.34 15.01 3.75
CA THR A 66 3.61 16.24 4.48
C THR A 66 3.85 15.97 5.96
#